data_AF-A0A1G3JHN6-F1
#
_entry.id   AF-A0A1G3JHN6-F1
#
_cell.length_a   1.000
_cell.length_b   1.000
_cell.length_c   1.000
_cell.angle_alpha   90.00
_cell.angle_beta   90.00
_cell.angle_gamma   90.00
#
_symmetry.space_group_name_H-M   'P 1'
#
loop_
_entity.id
_entity.type
_entity.pdbx_description
1 polymer ?
#
loop_
_entity_poly.entity_id
_entity_poly.type
_entity_poly.pdbx_seq_one_letter_code
_entity_poly.pdbx_strand_id
1 'polypeptide(L)'
;MRDWAVARRERTRHLIELGGLVIKAGLVDLTEDDRATLYGAFLTVADRLRGEERANALALWKRKGKRGFTAEDARANAEINR
;
A
#
# COMPACT_ATOMS: atom_id res chain seq x y z
N MET A 1 29.48 -12.07 -5.75
CA MET A 1 28.37 -13.05 -5.92
C MET A 1 27.34 -12.99 -4.79
N ARG A 2 27.68 -12.66 -3.54
CA ARG A 2 26.69 -12.56 -2.44
C ARG A 2 25.82 -11.29 -2.53
N ASP A 3 26.40 -10.17 -2.95
CA ASP A 3 25.72 -8.87 -2.91
C ASP A 3 24.55 -8.77 -3.89
N TRP A 4 24.67 -9.35 -5.10
CA TRP A 4 23.57 -9.38 -6.07
C TRP A 4 22.38 -10.20 -5.55
N ALA A 5 22.65 -11.30 -4.84
CA ALA A 5 21.61 -12.16 -4.29
C ALA A 5 20.88 -11.48 -3.12
N VAL A 6 21.61 -10.71 -2.30
CA VAL A 6 21.03 -9.87 -1.24
C VAL A 6 20.15 -8.78 -1.84
N ALA A 7 20.69 -7.98 -2.77
CA ALA A 7 19.94 -6.90 -3.41
C ALA A 7 18.67 -7.41 -4.13
N ARG A 8 18.74 -8.59 -4.77
CA ARG A 8 17.56 -9.21 -5.38
C ARG A 8 16.49 -9.56 -4.36
N ARG A 9 16.86 -10.16 -3.22
CA ARG A 9 15.91 -10.50 -2.16
C ARG A 9 15.26 -9.25 -1.58
N GLU A 10 16.03 -8.20 -1.35
CA GLU A 10 15.51 -6.92 -0.85
C GLU A 10 14.54 -6.28 -1.84
N ARG A 11 14.88 -6.25 -3.13
CA ARG A 11 13.99 -5.75 -4.18
C ARG A 11 12.69 -6.56 -4.25
N THR A 12 12.77 -7.89 -4.24
CA THR A 12 11.58 -8.75 -4.28
C THR A 12 10.70 -8.50 -3.05
N ARG A 13 11.29 -8.47 -1.85
CA ARG A 13 10.56 -8.18 -0.61
C ARG A 13 9.86 -6.82 -0.70
N HIS A 14 10.58 -5.78 -1.11
CA HIS A 14 10.03 -4.44 -1.25
C HIS A 14 8.84 -4.38 -2.22
N LEU A 15 8.96 -5.01 -3.40
CA LEU A 15 7.88 -5.03 -4.38
C LEU A 15 6.67 -5.84 -3.91
N ILE A 16 6.88 -6.94 -3.17
CA ILE A 16 5.81 -7.72 -2.56
C ILE A 16 5.10 -6.90 -1.47
N GLU A 17 5.85 -6.21 -0.60
CA GLU A 17 5.28 -5.35 0.43
C GLU A 17 4.42 -4.24 -0.18
N LEU A 18 4.90 -3.58 -1.24
CA LEU A 18 4.13 -2.57 -1.97
C LEU A 18 2.87 -3.17 -2.63
N GLY A 19 2.99 -4.32 -3.29
CA GLY A 19 1.85 -5.03 -3.88
C GLY A 19 0.82 -5.45 -2.84
N GLY A 20 1.27 -5.86 -1.66
CA GLY A 20 0.42 -6.24 -0.53
C GLY A 20 -0.47 -5.09 -0.04
N LEU A 21 -0.03 -3.83 -0.18
CA LEU A 21 -0.85 -2.67 0.17
C LEU A 21 -2.09 -2.54 -0.73
N VAL A 22 -2.00 -2.96 -1.99
CA VAL A 22 -3.12 -2.92 -2.94
C VAL A 22 -4.22 -3.88 -2.50
N ILE A 23 -3.83 -5.10 -2.11
CA ILE A 23 -4.73 -6.13 -1.58
C ILE A 23 -5.33 -5.68 -0.25
N LYS A 24 -4.50 -5.18 0.68
CA LYS A 24 -4.91 -4.74 2.02
C LYS A 24 -5.88 -3.55 1.98
N ALA A 25 -5.75 -2.69 0.98
CA ALA A 25 -6.69 -1.60 0.72
C ALA A 25 -8.01 -2.06 0.05
N GLY A 26 -8.19 -3.36 -0.22
CA GLY A 26 -9.35 -3.94 -0.89
C GLY A 26 -9.47 -3.58 -2.37
N LEU A 27 -8.42 -2.99 -2.96
CA LEU A 27 -8.51 -2.43 -4.31
C LEU A 27 -8.62 -3.52 -5.38
N VAL A 28 -8.03 -4.69 -5.15
CA VAL A 28 -8.13 -5.82 -6.10
C VAL A 28 -9.60 -6.25 -6.26
N ASP A 29 -10.30 -6.46 -5.15
CA ASP A 29 -11.71 -6.87 -5.17
C ASP A 29 -12.61 -5.76 -5.73
N LEU A 30 -12.38 -4.51 -5.32
CA LEU A 30 -13.18 -3.35 -5.75
C LEU A 30 -13.00 -3.00 -7.23
N THR A 31 -11.92 -3.44 -7.85
CA THR A 31 -11.62 -3.16 -9.27
C THR A 31 -11.65 -4.40 -10.14
N GLU A 32 -12.04 -5.56 -9.59
CA GLU A 32 -12.03 -6.85 -10.29
C GLU A 32 -10.65 -7.18 -10.90
N ASP A 33 -9.58 -6.82 -10.20
CA ASP A 33 -8.18 -6.93 -10.66
C ASP A 33 -7.88 -6.20 -11.99
N ASP A 34 -8.68 -5.18 -12.36
CA ASP A 34 -8.42 -4.38 -13.55
C ASP A 34 -7.21 -3.46 -13.35
N ARG A 35 -6.08 -3.88 -13.94
CA ARG A 35 -4.79 -3.19 -13.81
C ARG A 35 -4.81 -1.77 -14.37
N ALA A 36 -5.60 -1.52 -15.41
CA ALA A 36 -5.71 -0.18 -16.00
C ALA A 36 -6.38 0.79 -15.02
N THR A 37 -7.44 0.35 -14.36
CA THR A 37 -8.16 1.09 -13.32
C THR A 37 -7.26 1.35 -12.11
N LEU A 38 -6.56 0.33 -11.61
CA LEU A 38 -5.59 0.49 -10.52
C LEU A 38 -4.49 1.51 -10.88
N TYR A 39 -3.96 1.41 -12.10
CA TYR A 39 -2.94 2.34 -12.58
C TYR A 39 -3.48 3.77 -12.68
N GLY A 40 -4.67 3.97 -13.22
CA GLY A 40 -5.34 5.28 -13.28
C GLY A 40 -5.59 5.90 -11.90
N ALA A 41 -5.97 5.08 -10.91
CA ALA A 41 -6.11 5.53 -9.54
C ALA A 41 -4.76 5.98 -8.94
N PHE A 42 -3.67 5.23 -9.18
CA PHE A 42 -2.34 5.65 -8.75
C PHE A 42 -1.82 6.90 -9.46
N LEU A 43 -2.14 7.08 -10.74
CA LEU A 43 -1.84 8.32 -11.46
C LEU A 43 -2.55 9.52 -10.82
N THR A 44 -3.82 9.37 -10.44
CA THR A 44 -4.57 10.41 -9.72
C THR A 44 -3.89 10.79 -8.40
N VAL A 45 -3.38 9.80 -7.65
CA VAL A 45 -2.59 10.03 -6.44
C VAL A 45 -1.29 10.77 -6.75
N ALA A 46 -0.57 10.36 -7.81
CA ALA A 46 0.67 10.98 -8.21
C ALA A 46 0.48 12.45 -8.63
N ASP A 47 -0.57 12.75 -9.40
CA ASP A 47 -0.91 14.11 -9.81
C ASP A 47 -1.22 15.00 -8.60
N ARG A 48 -1.99 14.47 -7.64
CA ARG A 48 -2.26 15.17 -6.38
C ARG A 48 -0.99 15.50 -5.60
N LEU A 49 0.02 14.61 -5.63
CA LEU A 49 1.30 14.82 -4.95
C LEU A 49 2.28 15.71 -5.73
N ARG A 50 2.06 15.95 -7.02
CA ARG A 50 2.83 16.93 -7.80
C ARG A 50 2.34 18.37 -7.61
N GLY A 51 1.12 18.55 -7.09
CA GLY A 51 0.54 19.87 -6.81
C GLY A 51 0.95 20.49 -5.47
N GLU A 52 0.47 21.72 -5.23
CA GLU A 52 0.84 22.54 -4.06
C GLU A 52 0.35 21.95 -2.72
N GLU A 53 -0.73 21.17 -2.73
CA GLU A 53 -1.32 20.59 -1.52
C GLU A 53 -0.64 19.27 -1.07
N ARG A 54 0.50 18.91 -1.67
CA ARG A 54 1.25 17.68 -1.39
C ARG A 54 1.46 17.41 0.10
N ALA A 55 1.92 18.40 0.85
CA ALA A 55 2.25 18.22 2.27
C ALA A 55 1.02 17.86 3.11
N ASN A 56 -0.10 18.54 2.87
CA ASN A 56 -1.37 18.27 3.54
C ASN A 56 -1.90 16.87 3.15
N ALA A 57 -1.90 16.55 1.85
CA ALA A 57 -2.33 15.24 1.36
C ALA A 57 -1.53 14.09 2.02
N LEU A 58 -0.19 14.21 2.06
CA LEU A 58 0.67 13.22 2.72
C LEU A 58 0.38 13.08 4.22
N ALA A 59 0.18 14.19 4.94
CA ALA A 59 -0.12 14.16 6.37
C ALA A 59 -1.44 13.42 6.65
N LEU A 60 -2.48 13.74 5.87
CA LEU A 60 -3.80 13.11 5.98
C LEU A 60 -3.73 11.61 5.66
N TRP A 61 -3.08 11.23 4.56
CA TRP A 61 -2.96 9.84 4.14
C TRP A 61 -2.10 9.02 5.10
N LYS A 62 -1.00 9.56 5.62
CA LYS A 62 -0.18 8.90 6.64
C LYS A 62 -0.99 8.59 7.89
N ARG A 63 -1.80 9.53 8.36
CA ARG A 63 -2.70 9.32 9.51
C ARG A 63 -3.78 8.28 9.21
N LYS A 64 -4.37 8.31 8.01
CA LYS A 64 -5.37 7.32 7.58
C LYS A 64 -4.77 5.92 7.53
N GLY A 65 -3.61 5.77 6.88
CA GLY A 65 -2.89 4.50 6.76
C GLY A 65 -2.54 3.91 8.12
N LYS A 66 -1.97 4.70 9.05
CA LYS A 66 -1.65 4.24 10.40
C LYS A 66 -2.88 3.67 11.13
N ARG A 67 -4.03 4.35 11.04
CA ARG A 67 -5.29 3.86 11.63
C ARG A 67 -5.79 2.57 10.97
N GLY A 68 -5.64 2.47 9.65
CA GLY A 68 -5.97 1.24 8.90
C GLY A 68 -5.19 0.04 9.42
N PHE A 69 -3.86 0.15 9.49
CA PHE A 69 -3.01 -0.91 10.03
C PHE A 69 -3.39 -1.32 11.46
N THR A 70 -3.54 -0.34 12.36
CA THR A 70 -3.91 -0.63 13.76
C THR A 70 -5.27 -1.34 13.86
N ALA A 71 -6.25 -0.98 13.03
CA ALA A 71 -7.54 -1.63 13.03
C ALA A 71 -7.47 -3.08 12.53
N GLU A 72 -6.66 -3.37 11.52
CA GLU A 72 -6.46 -4.73 11.03
C GLU A 72 -5.70 -5.59 12.04
N ASP A 73 -4.66 -5.06 12.67
CA ASP A 73 -3.91 -5.77 13.71
C ASP A 73 -4.83 -6.14 14.89
N ALA A 74 -5.70 -5.21 15.30
CA ALA A 74 -6.68 -5.47 16.35
C ALA A 74 -7.69 -6.57 15.96
N ARG A 75 -8.15 -6.58 14.70
CA ARG A 75 -9.04 -7.63 14.18
C ARG A 75 -8.35 -8.99 14.14
N ALA A 76 -7.14 -9.07 13.58
CA ALA A 76 -6.35 -10.28 13.51
C ALA A 76 -6.09 -10.86 14.92
N ASN A 77 -5.74 -10.00 15.88
CA ASN A 77 -5.57 -10.43 17.27
C ASN A 77 -6.88 -10.93 17.91
N ALA A 78 -8.02 -10.31 17.62
CA ALA A 78 -9.31 -10.76 18.13
C ALA A 78 -9.72 -12.13 17.55
N GLU A 79 -9.38 -12.42 16.29
CA GLU A 79 -9.64 -13.70 15.63
C GLU A 79 -8.74 -14.82 16.17
N ILE A 80 -7.47 -14.53 16.49
CA ILE A 80 -6.54 -15.51 17.07
C ILE A 80 -6.94 -15.94 18.50
N ASN A 81 -7.57 -15.03 19.25
CA ASN A 81 -7.96 -15.27 20.65
C ASN A 81 -9.38 -15.86 20.80
N ARG A 82 -10.01 -16.28 19.70
CA ARG A 82 -11.36 -16.86 19.66
C ARG A 82 -11.28 -18.38 19.52
#